data_AF-A0A838KH66-F1
#
_entry.id   AF-A0A838KH66-F1
#
_cell.length_a   1.000
_cell.length_b   1.000
_cell.length_c   1.000
_cell.angle_alpha   90.00
_cell.angle_beta   90.00
_cell.angle_gamma   90.00
#
_symmetry.space_group_name_H-M   'P 1'
#
loop_
_entity.id
_entity.type
_entity.pdbx_description
1 polymer ?
#
loop_
_entity_poly.entity_id
_entity_poly.type
_entity_poly.pdbx_seq_one_letter_code
_entity_poly.pdbx_strand_id
1 'polypeptide(L)' 'DDLVAQGLTVLYDDRRGVSPGVKFADAELLGMPRIVVVGRGLATGVVEVRDRRTGNRVDVPVADAAARIGDDH' A
#
# COMPACT_ATOMS: atom_id res chain seq x y z
N ASP A 1 3.87 -0.53 11.56
CA ASP A 1 4.56 -1.42 12.51
C ASP A 1 4.38 -2.89 12.18
N ASP A 2 3.15 -3.38 12.01
CA ASP A 2 2.90 -4.81 11.68
C ASP A 2 3.69 -5.34 10.47
N LEU A 3 3.74 -4.57 9.37
CA LEU A 3 4.53 -4.94 8.19
C LEU A 3 6.03 -4.99 8.48
N VAL A 4 6.55 -4.06 9.28
CA VAL A 4 7.96 -4.04 9.69
C VAL A 4 8.26 -5.21 10.61
N ALA A 5 7.33 -5.58 11.50
CA ALA A 5 7.44 -6.74 12.36
C ALA A 5 7.45 -8.07 11.57
N GLN A 6 6.86 -8.09 10.37
CA GLN A 6 6.98 -9.20 9.40
C GLN A 6 8.28 -9.18 8.59
N GLY A 7 9.20 -8.24 8.84
CA GLY A 7 10.48 -8.11 8.14
C GLY A 7 10.42 -7.33 6.83
N LEU A 8 9.30 -6.69 6.52
CA LEU A 8 9.16 -5.88 5.31
C LEU A 8 9.77 -4.48 5.51
N THR A 9 10.43 -3.98 4.46
CA THR A 9 10.83 -2.57 4.39
C THR A 9 9.65 -1.74 3.90
N VAL A 10 9.27 -0.72 4.66
CA VAL A 10 8.10 0.13 4.37
C VAL A 10 8.56 1.56 4.10
N LEU A 11 8.12 2.12 2.97
CA LEU A 11 8.25 3.55 2.67
C LEU A 11 6.89 4.23 2.86
N TYR A 12 6.84 5.23 3.73
CA TYR A 12 5.66 6.07 3.91
C TYR A 12 5.78 7.33 3.04
N ASP A 13 4.82 7.56 2.15
CA ASP A 13 4.72 8.81 1.39
C ASP A 13 3.59 9.70 1.94
N ASP A 14 3.93 10.49 2.95
CA ASP A 14 3.04 11.44 3.63
C ASP A 14 3.21 12.90 3.13
N ARG A 15 3.95 13.09 2.02
CA ARG A 15 4.20 14.41 1.43
C ARG A 15 2.88 15.16 1.20
N ARG A 16 2.78 16.37 1.75
CA ARG A 16 1.62 17.27 1.60
C ARG A 16 1.67 18.02 0.27
N GLY A 17 0.51 18.31 -0.32
CA GLY A 17 0.41 19.05 -1.59
C GLY A 17 0.82 18.27 -2.84
N VAL A 18 1.30 17.02 -2.68
CA VAL A 18 1.62 16.11 -3.78
C VAL A 18 0.38 15.31 -4.15
N SER A 19 0.00 15.32 -5.43
CA SER A 19 -1.19 14.58 -5.89
C SER A 19 -0.96 13.06 -5.81
N PRO A 20 -2.01 12.25 -5.63
CA PRO A 20 -1.88 10.79 -5.60
C PRO A 20 -1.21 10.21 -6.85
N GLY A 21 -1.47 10.80 -8.03
CA GLY A 21 -0.85 10.37 -9.29
C GLY A 21 0.67 10.50 -9.28
N VAL A 22 1.21 11.59 -8.70
CA VAL A 22 2.66 11.77 -8.57
C VAL A 22 3.24 10.74 -7.60
N LYS A 23 2.58 10.49 -6.46
CA LYS A 23 3.01 9.46 -5.51
C LYS A 23 3.05 8.07 -6.15
N PHE A 24 2.06 7.75 -6.99
CA PHE A 24 2.06 6.48 -7.72
C PHE A 24 3.19 6.40 -8.74
N ALA A 25 3.45 7.48 -9.50
CA ALA A 25 4.57 7.51 -10.44
C ALA A 25 5.92 7.30 -9.74
N ASP A 26 6.12 7.91 -8.58
CA ASP A 26 7.34 7.73 -7.77
C ASP A 26 7.45 6.30 -7.24
N ALA A 27 6.36 5.70 -6.74
CA ALA A 27 6.35 4.31 -6.28
C ALA A 27 6.65 3.31 -7.40
N GLU A 28 6.13 3.55 -8.61
CA GLU A 28 6.44 2.77 -9.81
C GLU A 28 7.93 2.92 -10.19
N LEU A 29 8.46 4.15 -10.19
CA LEU A 29 9.85 4.43 -10.51
C LEU A 29 10.82 3.75 -9.53
N LEU A 30 10.47 3.72 -8.25
CA LEU A 30 11.24 3.04 -7.21
C LEU A 30 11.05 1.51 -7.23
N GLY A 31 10.16 0.99 -8.07
CA GLY A 31 9.93 -0.44 -8.22
C GLY A 31 9.18 -1.09 -7.05
N MET A 32 8.37 -0.33 -6.31
CA MET A 32 7.62 -0.84 -5.15
C MET A 32 6.76 -2.05 -5.55
N PRO A 33 6.96 -3.24 -4.95
CA PRO A 33 6.21 -4.44 -5.35
C PRO A 33 4.72 -4.33 -5.00
N ARG A 34 4.41 -3.64 -3.90
CA ARG A 34 3.05 -3.39 -3.44
C ARG A 34 2.89 -1.93 -3.06
N ILE A 35 1.70 -1.39 -3.35
CA ILE A 35 1.31 -0.03 -2.96
C ILE A 35 0.05 -0.13 -2.11
N VAL A 36 0.11 0.36 -0.88
CA VAL A 36 -1.05 0.46 0.02
C VAL A 36 -1.54 1.89 0.03
N VAL A 37 -2.79 2.10 -0.35
CA VAL A 37 -3.41 3.43 -0.40
C VAL A 37 -4.36 3.58 0.77
N VAL A 38 -4.02 4.50 1.67
CA VAL A 38 -4.90 4.93 2.75
C VAL A 38 -5.68 6.14 2.27
N GLY A 39 -6.92 5.91 1.85
CA GLY A 39 -7.80 6.91 1.25
C GLY A 39 -9.19 6.94 1.90
N ARG A 40 -10.21 7.26 1.10
CA ARG A 40 -11.60 7.38 1.59
C ARG A 40 -12.14 6.08 2.20
N GLY A 41 -11.69 4.92 1.72
CA GLY A 41 -12.08 3.59 2.24
C GLY A 41 -11.72 3.38 3.71
N LEU A 42 -10.79 4.17 4.27
CA LEU A 42 -10.47 4.07 5.69
C LEU A 42 -11.67 4.38 6.58
N ALA A 43 -12.58 5.28 6.14
CA ALA A 43 -13.81 5.57 6.87
C ALA A 43 -14.75 4.35 6.99
N THR A 44 -14.59 3.36 6.11
CA THR A 44 -15.30 2.07 6.14
C THR A 44 -14.39 0.91 6.58
N GLY A 45 -13.21 1.21 7.12
CA GLY A 45 -12.29 0.23 7.69
C GLY A 45 -11.44 -0.54 6.68
N VAL A 46 -11.30 -0.04 5.44
CA VAL A 46 -10.50 -0.71 4.39
C VAL A 46 -9.37 0.16 3.84
N VAL A 47 -8.34 -0.48 3.31
CA VAL A 47 -7.26 0.11 2.51
C VAL A 47 -7.20 -0.56 1.15
N GLU A 48 -6.81 0.17 0.11
CA GLU A 48 -6.60 -0.42 -1.21
C GLU A 48 -5.17 -0.98 -1.28
N VAL A 49 -5.03 -2.29 -1.52
CA VAL A 49 -3.75 -2.95 -1.78
C VAL A 49 -3.62 -3.19 -3.27
N ARG A 50 -2.54 -2.66 -3.85
CA ARG A 50 -2.22 -2.80 -5.27
C ARG A 50 -0.98 -3.67 -5.45
N ASP A 51 -1.06 -4.64 -6.35
CA ASP A 51 0.08 -5.42 -6.84
C ASP A 51 0.60 -4.76 -8.12
N ARG A 52 1.85 -4.29 -8.10
CA ARG A 52 2.48 -3.63 -9.25
C ARG A 52 2.68 -4.59 -10.43
N ARG A 53 3.05 -5.84 -10.15
CA ARG A 53 3.39 -6.84 -11.18
C ARG A 53 2.15 -7.24 -11.99
N THR A 54 1.00 -7.39 -11.33
CA THR A 54 -0.24 -7.82 -11.98
C THR A 54 -1.18 -6.67 -12.32
N GLY A 55 -1.02 -5.52 -11.67
CA GLY A 55 -1.94 -4.38 -11.77
C GLY A 55 -3.22 -4.56 -10.94
N ASN A 56 -3.39 -5.69 -10.26
CA ASN A 56 -4.57 -5.99 -9.44
C ASN A 56 -4.68 -5.02 -8.27
N ARG A 57 -5.92 -4.69 -7.92
CA ARG A 57 -6.26 -3.79 -6.80
C ARG A 57 -7.41 -4.38 -6.04
N VAL A 58 -7.28 -4.45 -4.72
CA VAL A 58 -8.31 -5.01 -3.85
C VAL A 58 -8.44 -4.15 -2.61
N ASP A 59 -9.67 -3.91 -2.18
CA ASP A 59 -9.93 -3.34 -0.87
C ASP A 59 -9.77 -4.44 0.18
N VAL A 60 -8.92 -4.20 1.17
CA VAL A 60 -8.62 -5.12 2.27
C VAL A 60 -9.01 -4.45 3.58
N PRO A 61 -9.74 -5.12 4.49
CA PRO A 61 -9.90 -4.64 5.85
C PRO A 61 -8.56 -4.29 6.48
N VAL A 62 -8.46 -3.16 7.20
CA VAL A 62 -7.20 -2.72 7.83
C VAL A 62 -6.62 -3.82 8.72
N ALA A 63 -7.49 -4.55 9.44
CA ALA A 63 -7.10 -5.65 10.32
C ALA A 63 -6.41 -6.82 9.58
N ASP A 64 -6.72 -7.03 8.31
CA ASP A 64 -6.22 -8.16 7.52
C ASP A 64 -5.08 -7.76 6.58
N ALA A 65 -4.85 -6.45 6.40
CA ALA A 65 -3.92 -5.92 5.42
C ALA A 65 -2.49 -6.42 5.61
N ALA A 66 -2.01 -6.47 6.86
CA ALA A 66 -0.65 -6.93 7.15
C ALA A 66 -0.44 -8.39 6.79
N ALA A 67 -1.38 -9.28 7.15
CA ALA A 67 -1.30 -10.70 6.78
C ALA A 67 -1.33 -10.88 5.26
N ARG A 68 -2.29 -10.24 4.58
CA ARG A 68 -2.43 -10.32 3.12
C ARG A 68 -1.18 -9.87 2.36
N ILE A 69 -0.49 -8.85 2.88
CA ILE A 69 0.76 -8.34 2.31
C ILE A 69 1.94 -9.25 2.65
N GLY A 70 1.98 -9.88 3.82
CA GLY A 70 3.05 -10.82 4.17
C GLY A 70 3.07 -12.09 3.31
N ASP A 71 1.89 -12.59 2.92
CA ASP A 71 1.74 -13.94 2.32
C ASP A 71 2.34 -14.11 0.90
N ASP A 72 2.53 -13.05 0.11
CA ASP A 72 3.19 -13.17 -1.21
C ASP A 72 4.68 -12.74 -1.19
N HIS A 73 5.35 -12.79 -0.03
CA HIS A 73 6.79 -12.48 0.08
C HIS A 73 7.70 -13.69 -0.15
#